data_AF-A0A367QZA4-F1
#
_entry.id   AF-A0A367QZA4-F1
#
_cell.length_a   1.000
_cell.length_b   1.000
_cell.length_c   1.000
_cell.angle_alpha   90.00
_cell.angle_beta   90.00
_cell.angle_gamma   90.00
#
_symmetry.space_group_name_H-M   'P 1'
#
loop_
_entity.id
_entity.type
_entity.pdbx_description
1 polymer ?
#
loop_
_entity_poly.entity_id
_entity_poly.type
_entity_poly.pdbx_seq_one_letter_code
_entity_poly.pdbx_strand_id
1 'polypeptide(L)'
;MTNPHCLQDVTTYRDEPLQELAWAMKASEGNFSILLAHCNDIIQQDCIRERLREICELSIHEIFLDKSDTKLYTPIKVELANKQPSALMIFGLESVIEIEQMLITTNLVRNDFKNFSLPIVLWVNDEVIVKLQRIAPDFYSWTTTTQFAVMLNISLTVQEL
;
A
#
# COMPACT_ATOMS: atom_id res chain seq x y z
N MET A 1 13.99 16.13 -0.50
CA MET A 1 14.60 16.25 -1.84
C MET A 1 13.63 15.63 -2.81
N THR A 2 12.83 16.44 -3.49
CA THR A 2 11.81 15.99 -4.44
C THR A 2 12.51 15.44 -5.68
N ASN A 3 12.33 14.15 -6.00
CA ASN A 3 12.96 13.53 -7.16
C ASN A 3 12.37 14.14 -8.45
N PRO A 4 13.15 14.87 -9.27
CA PRO A 4 12.62 15.57 -10.45
C PRO A 4 12.05 14.65 -11.53
N HIS A 5 12.32 13.34 -11.45
CA HIS A 5 11.86 12.36 -12.43
C HIS A 5 10.37 11.97 -12.32
N CYS A 6 9.64 12.44 -11.30
CA CYS A 6 8.19 12.23 -11.22
C CYS A 6 7.40 13.18 -12.16
N LEU A 7 8.03 14.28 -12.60
CA LEU A 7 7.42 15.27 -13.47
C LEU A 7 7.89 15.03 -14.89
N GLN A 8 6.93 14.68 -15.77
CA GLN A 8 7.04 14.49 -17.23
C GLN A 8 7.07 13.02 -17.65
N ASP A 9 5.89 12.39 -17.67
CA ASP A 9 5.26 11.88 -18.90
C ASP A 9 3.99 11.07 -18.56
N VAL A 10 2.90 11.76 -18.18
CA VAL A 10 1.61 11.11 -17.93
C VAL A 10 0.55 11.83 -18.74
N THR A 11 0.45 11.45 -20.01
CA THR A 11 -0.70 11.69 -20.86
C THR A 11 -1.92 10.96 -20.29
N THR A 12 -2.72 11.65 -19.48
CA THR A 12 -4.19 11.56 -19.22
C THR A 12 -4.89 10.18 -19.11
N TYR A 13 -4.18 9.04 -19.13
CA TYR A 13 -4.73 7.68 -19.16
C TYR A 13 -4.11 6.76 -18.08
N ARG A 14 -3.13 7.26 -17.31
CA ARG A 14 -2.27 6.47 -16.41
C ARG A 14 -2.47 6.74 -14.91
N ASP A 15 -3.55 7.42 -14.54
CA ASP A 15 -3.87 7.79 -13.15
C ASP A 15 -5.06 7.02 -12.56
N GLU A 16 -5.72 6.16 -13.33
CA GLU A 16 -6.91 5.43 -12.88
C GLU A 16 -6.68 4.61 -11.60
N PRO A 17 -5.59 3.81 -11.47
CA PRO A 17 -5.34 3.07 -10.22
C PRO A 17 -5.05 4.00 -9.03
N LEU A 18 -4.41 5.14 -9.28
CA LEU A 18 -4.13 6.14 -8.24
C LEU A 18 -5.44 6.77 -7.73
N GLN A 19 -6.35 7.13 -8.64
CA GLN A 19 -7.66 7.66 -8.31
C GLN A 19 -8.55 6.61 -7.63
N GLU A 20 -8.50 5.36 -8.09
CA GLU A 20 -9.21 4.22 -7.49
C GLU A 20 -8.78 4.02 -6.04
N LEU A 21 -7.47 3.97 -5.76
CA LEU A 21 -6.96 3.83 -4.41
C LEU A 21 -7.36 5.01 -3.53
N ALA A 22 -7.19 6.24 -4.02
CA ALA A 22 -7.58 7.44 -3.28
C ALA A 22 -9.09 7.47 -2.95
N TRP A 23 -9.92 7.08 -3.92
CA TRP A 23 -11.36 6.96 -3.75
C TRP A 23 -11.73 5.87 -2.74
N ALA A 24 -11.13 4.68 -2.83
CA ALA A 24 -11.37 3.58 -1.89
C ALA A 24 -10.98 3.96 -0.45
N MET A 25 -9.84 4.65 -0.28
CA MET A 25 -9.43 5.20 1.01
C MET A 25 -10.48 6.19 1.55
N LYS A 26 -10.92 7.16 0.73
CA LYS A 26 -11.91 8.15 1.16
C LYS A 26 -13.27 7.52 1.47
N ALA A 27 -13.71 6.57 0.66
CA ALA A 27 -14.98 5.85 0.82
C ALA A 27 -15.02 5.02 2.11
N SER A 28 -13.86 4.61 2.63
CA SER A 28 -13.74 3.85 3.87
C SER A 28 -13.23 4.68 5.05
N GLU A 29 -13.14 6.00 4.94
CA GLU A 29 -12.80 6.87 6.08
C GLU A 29 -13.75 6.60 7.26
N GLY A 30 -13.20 6.44 8.46
CA GLY A 30 -13.95 6.10 9.67
C GLY A 30 -14.40 4.63 9.77
N ASN A 31 -14.12 3.81 8.77
CA ASN A 31 -14.50 2.40 8.71
C ASN A 31 -13.27 1.51 8.49
N PHE A 32 -13.33 0.28 9.00
CA PHE A 32 -12.27 -0.69 8.76
C PHE A 32 -12.24 -1.12 7.29
N SER A 33 -11.10 -0.97 6.63
CA SER A 33 -10.81 -1.57 5.34
C SER A 33 -9.32 -1.89 5.21
N ILE A 34 -9.00 -2.91 4.43
CA ILE A 34 -7.61 -3.23 4.06
C ILE A 34 -7.48 -3.15 2.54
N LEU A 35 -6.62 -2.25 2.08
CA LEU A 35 -6.36 -1.99 0.68
C LEU A 35 -4.92 -2.43 0.38
N LEU A 36 -4.72 -3.23 -0.67
CA LEU A 36 -3.38 -3.60 -1.13
C LEU A 36 -3.00 -2.69 -2.28
N ALA A 37 -1.95 -1.90 -2.10
CA ALA A 37 -1.31 -1.16 -3.19
C ALA A 37 -0.21 -2.05 -3.76
N HIS A 38 -0.53 -2.77 -4.83
CA HIS A 38 0.41 -3.72 -5.44
C HIS A 38 1.32 -3.00 -6.44
N CYS A 39 2.59 -2.86 -6.09
CA CYS A 39 3.61 -2.21 -6.90
C CYS A 39 4.95 -2.96 -6.77
N ASN A 40 5.55 -3.34 -7.91
CA ASN A 40 6.82 -4.07 -7.94
C ASN A 40 8.06 -3.18 -8.12
N ASP A 41 7.86 -1.88 -8.37
CA ASP A 41 8.94 -0.91 -8.57
C ASP A 41 8.95 0.14 -7.44
N ILE A 42 10.09 0.27 -6.76
CA ILE A 42 10.22 1.14 -5.58
C ILE A 42 10.16 2.62 -5.97
N ILE A 43 10.71 2.99 -7.14
CA ILE A 43 10.69 4.37 -7.62
C ILE A 43 9.24 4.78 -7.93
N GLN A 44 8.49 3.88 -8.58
CA GLN A 44 7.08 4.08 -8.87
C GLN A 44 6.24 4.16 -7.59
N GLN A 45 6.49 3.29 -6.61
CA GLN A 45 5.84 3.34 -5.30
C GLN A 45 6.05 4.70 -4.63
N ASP A 46 7.29 5.22 -4.61
CA ASP A 46 7.59 6.54 -4.06
C ASP A 46 6.84 7.65 -4.81
N CYS A 47 6.80 7.61 -6.14
CA CYS A 47 6.04 8.57 -6.94
C CYS A 47 4.54 8.51 -6.63
N ILE A 48 3.95 7.31 -6.54
CA ILE A 48 2.53 7.13 -6.23
C ILE A 48 2.24 7.61 -4.81
N ARG A 49 3.13 7.34 -3.83
CA ARG A 49 3.01 7.83 -2.46
C ARG A 49 2.92 9.35 -2.41
N GLU A 50 3.84 10.07 -3.06
CA GLU A 50 3.81 11.54 -3.08
C GLU A 50 2.53 12.05 -3.76
N ARG A 51 2.15 11.47 -4.91
CA ARG A 51 0.93 11.87 -5.62
C ARG A 51 -0.34 11.60 -4.83
N LEU A 52 -0.42 10.48 -4.10
CA LEU A 52 -1.55 10.18 -3.20
C LEU A 52 -1.70 11.28 -2.12
N ARG A 53 -0.59 11.75 -1.56
CA ARG A 53 -0.61 12.86 -0.58
C ARG A 53 -1.10 14.17 -1.16
N GLU A 54 -0.84 14.42 -2.45
CA GLU A 54 -1.30 15.63 -3.13
C GLU A 54 -2.79 15.59 -3.46
N ILE A 55 -3.32 14.43 -3.89
CA ILE A 55 -4.71 14.32 -4.35
C ILE A 55 -5.70 13.90 -3.26
N CYS A 56 -5.22 13.30 -2.17
CA CYS A 56 -6.07 12.79 -1.11
C CYS A 56 -6.13 13.79 0.04
N GLU A 57 -7.34 14.26 0.38
CA GLU A 57 -7.57 15.19 1.50
C GLU A 57 -7.46 14.53 2.89
N LEU A 58 -7.24 13.20 2.94
CA LEU A 58 -7.14 12.46 4.19
C LEU A 58 -5.84 12.76 4.92
N SER A 59 -5.91 12.81 6.26
CA SER A 59 -4.70 12.80 7.08
C SER A 59 -4.06 11.41 7.06
N ILE A 60 -3.10 11.20 6.15
CA ILE A 60 -2.43 9.92 5.96
C ILE A 60 -1.17 9.85 6.83
N HIS A 61 -1.12 8.84 7.71
CA HIS A 61 0.08 8.51 8.45
C HIS A 61 0.78 7.28 7.83
N GLU A 62 2.10 7.34 7.77
CA GLU A 62 2.93 6.30 7.15
C GLU A 62 3.73 5.56 8.22
N ILE A 63 3.76 4.24 8.10
CA ILE A 63 4.54 3.34 8.93
C ILE A 63 5.48 2.57 8.01
N PHE A 64 6.77 2.62 8.31
CA PHE A 64 7.80 1.84 7.62
C PHE A 64 8.22 0.70 8.54
N LEU A 65 8.01 -0.54 8.10
CA LEU A 65 8.42 -1.71 8.87
C LEU A 65 9.94 -1.87 8.79
N ASP A 66 10.53 -2.20 9.93
CA ASP A 66 11.93 -2.58 10.03
C ASP A 66 12.11 -4.05 9.66
N LYS A 67 13.31 -4.40 9.19
CA LYS A 67 13.65 -5.78 8.84
C LYS A 67 13.46 -6.77 10.01
N SER A 68 13.58 -6.28 11.24
CA SER A 68 13.45 -7.04 12.48
C SER A 68 12.02 -7.07 13.04
N ASP A 69 11.05 -6.41 12.39
CA ASP A 69 9.67 -6.47 12.85
C ASP A 69 9.11 -7.88 12.71
N THR A 70 8.34 -8.32 13.71
CA THR A 70 7.76 -9.67 13.75
C THR A 70 6.24 -9.66 13.75
N LYS A 71 5.62 -8.49 13.90
CA LYS A 71 4.17 -8.32 14.02
C LYS A 71 3.70 -7.08 13.30
N LEU A 72 2.63 -7.22 12.50
CA LEU A 72 2.01 -6.09 11.80
C LEU A 72 1.05 -5.30 12.69
N TYR A 73 0.29 -5.99 13.56
CA TYR A 73 -0.78 -5.36 14.35
C TYR A 73 -0.26 -4.41 15.44
N THR A 74 0.87 -4.74 16.08
CA THR A 74 1.36 -3.99 17.25
C THR A 74 1.84 -2.58 16.91
N PRO A 75 2.68 -2.37 15.86
CA PRO A 75 3.05 -1.03 15.41
C PRO A 75 1.82 -0.15 15.11
N ILE A 76 0.84 -0.69 14.40
CA ILE A 76 -0.41 0.00 14.08
C ILE A 76 -1.14 0.45 15.34
N LYS A 77 -1.33 -0.47 16.30
CA LYS A 77 -2.03 -0.16 17.55
C LYS A 77 -1.31 0.92 18.38
N VAL A 78 0.02 0.87 18.43
CA VAL A 78 0.82 1.87 19.16
C VAL A 78 0.71 3.24 18.50
N GLU A 79 0.79 3.31 17.17
CA GLU A 79 0.64 4.57 16.45
C GLU A 79 -0.75 5.17 16.63
N LEU A 80 -1.80 4.35 16.54
CA LEU A 80 -3.18 4.80 16.71
C LEU A 80 -3.55 5.19 18.15
N ALA A 81 -2.77 4.78 19.14
CA ALA A 81 -2.94 5.25 20.52
C ALA A 81 -2.44 6.70 20.70
N ASN A 82 -1.44 7.12 19.92
CA ASN A 82 -0.82 8.43 20.02
C ASN A 82 -1.36 9.44 18.99
N LYS A 83 -1.77 8.94 17.82
CA LYS A 83 -2.25 9.72 16.69
C LYS A 83 -3.60 9.19 16.23
N GLN A 84 -4.45 10.07 15.70
CA GLN A 84 -5.70 9.66 15.06
C GLN A 84 -5.72 10.13 13.59
N PRO A 85 -4.94 9.48 12.71
CA PRO A 85 -5.00 9.76 11.28
C PRO A 85 -6.31 9.24 10.68
N SER A 86 -6.71 9.81 9.55
CA SER A 86 -7.85 9.33 8.76
C SER A 86 -7.52 8.07 7.97
N ALA A 87 -6.23 7.80 7.70
CA ALA A 87 -5.76 6.63 6.96
C ALA A 87 -4.34 6.23 7.35
N LEU A 88 -4.01 4.94 7.22
CA LEU A 88 -2.65 4.43 7.37
C LEU A 88 -2.11 3.88 6.06
N MET A 89 -0.83 4.13 5.79
CA MET A 89 -0.05 3.42 4.76
C MET A 89 1.12 2.70 5.43
N ILE A 90 1.29 1.43 5.09
CA ILE A 90 2.33 0.57 5.65
C ILE A 90 3.24 0.09 4.53
N PHE A 91 4.54 0.29 4.70
CA PHE A 91 5.59 -0.03 3.74
C PHE A 91 6.60 -1.02 4.31
N GLY A 92 7.34 -1.70 3.42
CA GLY A 92 8.51 -2.50 3.79
C GLY A 92 8.21 -3.95 4.19
N LEU A 93 7.00 -4.45 3.93
CA LEU A 93 6.62 -5.85 4.17
C LEU A 93 7.58 -6.84 3.48
N GLU A 94 8.04 -6.51 2.28
CA GLU A 94 8.98 -7.28 1.48
C GLU A 94 10.39 -7.37 2.08
N SER A 95 10.74 -6.45 2.99
CA SER A 95 12.05 -6.39 3.64
C SER A 95 12.09 -7.08 5.02
N VAL A 96 10.94 -7.49 5.55
CA VAL A 96 10.83 -8.15 6.86
C VAL A 96 11.43 -9.56 6.79
N ILE A 97 12.41 -9.84 7.63
CA ILE A 97 13.13 -11.13 7.65
C ILE A 97 12.18 -12.27 8.02
N GLU A 98 11.36 -12.08 9.05
CA GLU A 98 10.39 -13.08 9.53
C GLU A 98 8.97 -12.85 8.98
N ILE A 99 8.87 -12.45 7.70
CA ILE A 99 7.58 -12.10 7.10
C ILE A 99 6.56 -13.24 7.18
N GLU A 100 6.96 -14.50 7.04
CA GLU A 100 6.03 -15.62 7.16
C GLU A 100 5.41 -15.71 8.57
N GLN A 101 6.21 -15.54 9.62
CA GLN A 101 5.74 -15.53 11.00
C GLN A 101 4.84 -14.30 11.28
N MET A 102 5.19 -13.15 10.72
CA MET A 102 4.36 -11.95 10.77
C MET A 102 3.00 -12.20 10.10
N LEU A 103 2.96 -12.85 8.94
CA LEU A 103 1.71 -13.16 8.25
C LEU A 103 0.87 -14.21 8.98
N ILE A 104 1.49 -15.24 9.57
CA ILE A 104 0.78 -16.20 10.44
C ILE A 104 0.08 -15.46 11.59
N THR A 105 0.82 -14.61 12.32
CA THR A 105 0.24 -13.88 13.45
C THR A 105 -0.83 -12.89 13.00
N THR A 106 -0.63 -12.22 11.87
CA THR A 106 -1.62 -11.33 11.25
C THR A 106 -2.92 -12.07 10.91
N ASN A 107 -2.82 -13.27 10.36
CA ASN A 107 -3.99 -14.09 10.05
C ASN A 107 -4.77 -14.54 11.30
N LEU A 108 -4.04 -14.87 12.37
CA LEU A 108 -4.62 -15.27 13.66
C LEU A 108 -5.38 -14.13 14.33
N VAL A 109 -4.79 -12.92 14.35
CA VAL A 109 -5.38 -11.74 15.00
C VAL A 109 -6.20 -10.88 14.05
N ARG A 110 -6.54 -11.37 12.86
CA ARG A 110 -7.24 -10.58 11.83
C ARG A 110 -8.48 -9.87 12.39
N ASN A 111 -9.28 -10.55 13.22
CA ASN A 111 -10.51 -9.96 13.78
C ASN A 111 -10.22 -8.72 14.63
N ASP A 112 -9.04 -8.62 15.25
CA ASP A 112 -8.64 -7.46 16.03
C ASP A 112 -8.40 -6.23 15.15
N PHE A 113 -8.02 -6.41 13.87
CA PHE A 113 -7.89 -5.30 12.92
C PHE A 113 -9.21 -4.58 12.68
N LYS A 114 -10.36 -5.25 12.83
CA LYS A 114 -11.68 -4.61 12.69
C LYS A 114 -11.94 -3.50 13.72
N ASN A 115 -11.16 -3.47 14.80
CA ASN A 115 -11.23 -2.40 15.78
C ASN A 115 -10.58 -1.09 15.28
N PHE A 116 -9.85 -1.13 14.16
CA PHE A 116 -9.32 0.07 13.51
C PHE A 116 -10.40 0.69 12.64
N SER A 117 -10.94 1.83 13.07
CA SER A 117 -11.97 2.60 12.36
C SER A 117 -11.37 3.49 11.25
N LEU A 118 -10.50 2.93 10.41
CA LEU A 118 -9.83 3.64 9.31
C LEU A 118 -9.33 2.67 8.23
N PRO A 119 -9.15 3.15 6.99
CA PRO A 119 -8.48 2.40 5.93
C PRO A 119 -7.00 2.18 6.19
N ILE A 120 -6.56 0.94 6.02
CA ILE A 120 -5.15 0.55 6.08
C ILE A 120 -4.70 0.12 4.69
N VAL A 121 -3.78 0.87 4.10
CA VAL A 121 -3.13 0.53 2.84
C VAL A 121 -1.84 -0.23 3.13
N LEU A 122 -1.73 -1.45 2.61
CA LEU A 122 -0.49 -2.24 2.65
C LEU A 122 0.18 -2.17 1.27
N TRP A 123 1.41 -1.66 1.24
CA TRP A 123 2.24 -1.70 0.05
C TRP A 123 2.90 -3.06 -0.07
N VAL A 124 2.70 -3.70 -1.21
CA VAL A 124 3.09 -5.09 -1.44
C VAL A 124 3.63 -5.26 -2.85
N ASN A 125 4.55 -6.20 -3.00
CA ASN A 125 5.02 -6.70 -4.28
C ASN A 125 4.44 -8.10 -4.56
N ASP A 126 4.75 -8.67 -5.71
CA ASP A 126 4.31 -10.01 -6.12
C ASP A 126 4.64 -11.08 -5.07
N GLU A 127 5.84 -11.03 -4.49
CA GLU A 127 6.29 -11.99 -3.49
C GLU A 127 5.43 -11.93 -2.23
N VAL A 128 5.13 -10.73 -1.74
CA VAL A 128 4.28 -10.52 -0.55
C VAL A 128 2.83 -10.93 -0.84
N ILE A 129 2.29 -10.65 -2.03
CA ILE A 129 0.95 -11.11 -2.44
C ILE A 129 0.85 -12.64 -2.39
N VAL A 130 1.82 -13.35 -2.98
CA VAL A 130 1.85 -14.82 -2.97
C VAL A 130 1.91 -15.36 -1.54
N LYS A 131 2.74 -14.76 -0.68
CA LYS A 131 2.83 -15.15 0.73
C LYS A 131 1.53 -14.88 1.49
N LEU A 132 0.88 -13.73 1.26
CA LEU A 132 -0.42 -13.39 1.87
C LEU A 132 -1.48 -14.43 1.51
N GLN A 133 -1.64 -14.74 0.23
CA GLN A 133 -2.61 -15.72 -0.25
C GLN A 133 -2.37 -17.12 0.34
N ARG A 134 -1.10 -17.52 0.49
CA ARG A 134 -0.72 -18.86 0.97
C ARG A 134 -0.77 -19.00 2.49
N ILE A 135 -0.25 -18.00 3.21
CA ILE A 135 0.03 -18.08 4.66
C ILE A 135 -1.06 -17.40 5.48
N ALA A 136 -1.65 -16.33 4.94
CA ALA A 136 -2.68 -15.55 5.61
C ALA A 136 -3.97 -15.44 4.76
N PRO A 137 -4.54 -16.57 4.28
CA PRO A 137 -5.67 -16.54 3.35
C PRO A 137 -6.92 -15.86 3.92
N ASP A 138 -7.20 -16.03 5.22
CA ASP A 138 -8.37 -15.41 5.83
C ASP A 138 -8.21 -13.89 5.92
N PHE A 139 -7.01 -13.40 6.22
CA PHE A 139 -6.70 -11.97 6.22
C PHE A 139 -6.75 -11.41 4.80
N TYR A 140 -6.12 -12.09 3.84
CA TYR A 140 -6.15 -11.72 2.42
C TYR A 140 -7.58 -11.62 1.89
N SER A 141 -8.50 -12.49 2.35
CA SER A 141 -9.90 -12.48 1.93
C SER A 141 -10.67 -11.18 2.27
N TRP A 142 -10.15 -10.34 3.17
CA TRP A 142 -10.74 -9.03 3.50
C TRP A 142 -10.12 -7.86 2.75
N THR A 143 -9.18 -8.15 1.85
CA THR A 143 -8.43 -7.11 1.15
C THR A 143 -9.04 -6.80 -0.20
N THR A 144 -8.89 -5.55 -0.64
CA THR A 144 -9.12 -5.13 -2.03
C THR A 144 -7.79 -4.68 -2.62
N THR A 145 -7.44 -5.18 -3.80
CA THR A 145 -6.13 -4.90 -4.43
C THR A 145 -6.27 -3.90 -5.55
N THR A 146 -5.47 -2.84 -5.49
CA THR A 146 -5.23 -1.92 -6.60
C THR A 146 -3.88 -2.24 -7.22
N GLN A 147 -3.88 -2.57 -8.51
CA GLN A 147 -2.66 -2.91 -9.25
C GLN A 147 -2.04 -1.67 -9.88
N PHE A 148 -0.78 -1.40 -9.55
CA PHE A 148 0.04 -0.45 -10.28
C PHE A 148 0.92 -1.22 -11.25
N ALA A 149 0.62 -1.08 -12.54
CA ALA A 149 1.43 -1.69 -13.59
C ALA A 149 2.77 -0.95 -13.68
N VAL A 150 3.87 -1.70 -13.79
CA VAL A 150 5.21 -1.14 -14.03
C VAL A 150 5.14 -0.34 -15.34
N MET A 151 5.63 0.90 -15.32
CA MET A 151 5.79 1.66 -16.55
C MET A 151 6.84 0.99 -17.41
N LEU A 152 6.40 0.13 -18.33
CA LEU A 152 7.25 -0.30 -19.43
C LEU A 152 7.53 0.96 -20.26
N ASN A 153 8.79 1.40 -20.30
CA ASN A 153 9.26 2.37 -21.29
C ASN A 153 9.18 1.70 -22.66
N ILE A 154 7.99 1.66 -23.25
CA ILE A 154 7.85 1.37 -24.66
C ILE A 154 8.37 2.63 -25.35
N SER A 155 9.67 2.64 -25.66
CA SER A 155 10.18 3.53 -26.69
C SER A 155 9.40 3.18 -27.95
N LEU A 156 8.39 3.97 -28.27
CA LEU A 156 7.69 3.88 -29.54
C LEU A 156 8.74 4.17 -30.62
N THR A 157 9.31 3.13 -31.21
CA THR A 157 9.99 3.21 -32.49
C THR A 157 8.93 3.52 -33.54
N VAL A 158 8.56 4.80 -33.65
CA VAL A 158 7.87 5.33 -34.83
C VAL A 158 8.84 6.25 -35.55
N GLN A 159 9.68 5.64 -36.36
CA GLN A 159 10.45 6.21 -37.47
C GLN A 159 11.08 4.97 -38.13
N GLU A 160 10.88 4.67 -39.41
CA GLU A 160 10.81 5.57 -40.55
C GLU A 160 9.87 5.03 -41.65
N LEU A 161 9.57 5.98 -42.55
CA LEU A 161 8.77 5.96 -43.78
C LEU A 161 8.97 4.75 -44.71
#